data_AF-A0A7X3V9I5-F1
#
_entry.id   AF-A0A7X3V9I5-F1
#
_cell.length_a   1.000
_cell.length_b   1.000
_cell.length_c   1.000
_cell.angle_alpha   90.00
_cell.angle_beta   90.00
_cell.angle_gamma   90.00
#
_symmetry.space_group_name_H-M   'P 1'
#
loop_
_entity.id
_entity.type
_entity.pdbx_description
1 polymer ?
#
loop_
_entity_poly.entity_id
_entity_poly.type
_entity_poly.pdbx_seq_one_letter_code
_entity_poly.pdbx_strand_id
1 'polypeptide(L)' 'MATLDTHKAVRELTDAGAAEPLAEGIVGVVEEASADLVTKDYLDKRLAQTIAAVTALAVTIAAAAVAIAETL' A
#
# COMPACT_ATOMS: atom_id res chain seq x y z
N MET A 1 -8.76 -3.03 5.14
CA MET A 1 -8.96 -1.81 4.34
C MET A 1 -10.33 -1.26 4.70
N ALA A 2 -10.40 -0.05 5.26
CA ALA A 2 -11.69 0.60 5.51
C ALA A 2 -12.14 1.24 4.18
N THR A 3 -13.23 0.74 3.60
CA THR A 3 -13.91 1.40 2.48
C THR A 3 -14.73 2.54 3.05
N LEU A 4 -14.45 3.77 2.61
CA LEU A 4 -15.28 4.93 2.91
C LEU A 4 -16.63 4.75 2.20
N ASP A 5 -17.73 4.79 2.95
CA ASP A 5 -19.07 4.80 2.38
C ASP A 5 -19.40 6.24 2.00
N THR A 6 -19.18 6.57 0.73
CA THR A 6 -19.33 7.91 0.13
C THR A 6 -20.73 8.48 0.40
N HIS A 7 -21.77 7.66 0.24
CA HIS A 7 -23.15 8.09 0.45
C HIS A 7 -23.44 8.39 1.92
N LYS A 8 -22.94 7.56 2.84
CA LYS A 8 -23.09 7.82 4.27
C LYS A 8 -22.34 9.08 4.69
N ALA A 9 -21.11 9.28 4.20
CA ALA A 9 -20.29 10.44 4.53
C ALA A 9 -20.89 11.77 4.03
N VAL A 10 -21.41 11.79 2.80
CA VAL A 10 -22.13 12.97 2.26
C VAL A 10 -23.37 13.28 3.10
N ARG A 11 -24.11 12.23 3.51
CA ARG A 11 -25.30 12.39 4.34
C ARG A 11 -24.97 12.96 5.72
N GLU A 12 -23.95 12.43 6.39
CA GLU A 12 -23.51 12.93 7.69
C GLU A 12 -23.01 14.39 7.63
N LEU A 13 -22.31 14.77 6.55
CA LEU A 13 -21.89 16.16 6.32
C LEU A 13 -23.09 17.09 6.06
N THR A 14 -24.07 16.62 5.29
CA THR A 14 -25.30 17.37 5.03
C THR A 14 -26.14 17.53 6.30
N ASP A 15 -26.27 16.47 7.10
CA ASP A 15 -26.95 16.48 8.39
C ASP A 15 -26.26 17.39 9.41
N ALA A 16 -24.94 17.58 9.28
CA ALA A 16 -24.15 18.55 10.04
C ALA A 16 -24.26 20.00 9.51
N GLY A 17 -25.04 20.23 8.45
CA GLY A 17 -25.31 21.56 7.90
C GLY A 17 -24.40 21.99 6.74
N ALA A 18 -23.58 21.09 6.20
CA ALA A 18 -22.87 21.36 4.95
C ALA A 18 -23.87 21.37 3.77
N ALA A 19 -23.70 22.31 2.84
CA ALA A 19 -24.41 22.23 1.57
C ALA A 19 -23.97 20.99 0.80
N GLU A 20 -24.91 20.28 0.16
CA GLU A 20 -24.65 19.02 -0.56
C GLU A 20 -23.46 19.11 -1.55
N PRO A 21 -23.28 20.17 -2.36
CA PRO A 21 -22.11 20.28 -3.26
C PRO A 21 -20.77 20.38 -2.51
N LEU A 22 -20.79 20.97 -1.30
CA LEU A 22 -19.60 21.06 -0.46
C LEU A 22 -19.30 19.71 0.21
N ALA A 23 -20.34 18.98 0.63
CA ALA A 23 -20.20 17.65 1.21
C ALA A 23 -19.61 16.66 0.18
N GLU A 24 -20.11 16.67 -1.06
CA GLU A 24 -19.55 15.88 -2.16
C GLU A 24 -18.08 16.24 -2.43
N GLY A 25 -17.75 17.54 -2.47
CA GLY A 25 -16.37 17.99 -2.66
C GLY A 25 -15.41 17.53 -1.55
N ILE A 26 -15.83 17.62 -0.29
CA ILE A 26 -15.03 17.16 0.86
C ILE A 26 -14.79 15.65 0.77
N VAL A 27 -15.84 14.87 0.48
CA VAL A 27 -15.72 13.42 0.38
C VAL A 27 -14.83 13.02 -0.80
N GLY A 28 -14.94 13.68 -1.96
CA GLY A 28 -14.09 13.42 -3.11
C GLY A 28 -12.61 13.64 -2.83
N VAL A 29 -12.25 14.72 -2.13
CA VAL A 29 -10.86 14.99 -1.71
C VAL A 29 -10.34 13.90 -0.75
N VAL A 30 -11.19 13.44 0.17
CA VAL A 30 -10.83 12.37 1.12
C VAL A 30 -10.68 11.01 0.42
N GLU A 31 -11.52 10.69 -0.56
CA GLU A 31 -11.38 9.48 -1.38
C GLU A 31 -10.10 9.49 -2.19
N GLU A 32 -9.78 10.61 -2.85
CA GLU A 32 -8.55 10.75 -3.65
C GLU A 32 -7.31 10.62 -2.77
N ALA A 33 -7.30 11.27 -1.61
CA ALA A 33 -6.22 11.13 -0.63
C ALA A 33 -6.13 9.70 -0.07
N SER A 34 -7.25 9.01 0.11
CA SER A 34 -7.29 7.62 0.59
C SER A 34 -6.85 6.61 -0.45
N ALA A 35 -7.08 6.90 -1.73
CA ALA A 35 -6.62 6.09 -2.85
C ALA A 35 -5.09 6.16 -3.00
N ASP A 36 -4.50 7.33 -2.72
CA ASP A 36 -3.06 7.57 -2.83
C ASP A 36 -2.28 7.22 -1.55
N LEU A 37 -2.98 6.97 -0.44
CA LEU A 37 -2.37 6.44 0.78
C LEU A 37 -1.89 5.00 0.52
N VAL A 38 -0.60 4.88 0.21
CA VAL A 38 0.14 3.63 0.15
C VAL A 38 -0.16 2.81 1.41
N THR A 39 -1.00 1.78 1.26
CA THR A 39 -1.44 0.98 2.41
C THR A 39 -0.26 0.24 3.03
N LYS A 40 -0.27 0.08 4.35
CA LYS A 40 0.72 -0.73 5.07
C LYS A 40 0.88 -2.11 4.43
N ASP A 41 -0.23 -2.74 4.02
CA ASP A 41 -0.21 -4.03 3.32
C ASP A 41 0.56 -4.00 2.00
N TYR A 42 0.50 -2.89 1.23
CA TYR A 42 1.29 -2.73 0.02
C TYR A 42 2.78 -2.62 0.33
N LEU A 43 3.15 -1.82 1.33
CA LEU A 43 4.54 -1.68 1.77
C LEU A 43 5.08 -3.01 2.33
N ASP A 44 4.30 -3.71 3.15
CA ASP A 44 4.65 -5.01 3.71
C ASP A 44 4.85 -6.06 2.60
N LYS A 45 3.98 -6.08 1.58
CA LYS A 45 4.14 -6.95 0.40
C LYS A 45 5.38 -6.62 -0.41
N ARG A 46 5.64 -5.33 -0.69
CA ARG A 46 6.85 -4.92 -1.42
C ARG A 46 8.10 -5.26 -0.63
N LEU A 47 8.10 -5.02 0.69
CA LEU A 47 9.21 -5.35 1.57
C LEU A 47 9.48 -6.86 1.58
N ALA A 48 8.44 -7.70 1.69
CA ALA A 48 8.58 -9.15 1.63
C ALA A 48 9.16 -9.62 0.28
N GLN A 49 8.70 -9.05 -0.84
CA GLN A 49 9.24 -9.35 -2.17
C GLN A 49 10.72 -8.97 -2.30
N THR A 50 11.09 -7.80 -1.78
CA THR A 50 12.48 -7.34 -1.78
C THR A 50 13.36 -8.24 -0.91
N ILE A 51 12.91 -8.61 0.29
CA ILE A 51 13.64 -9.54 1.18
C ILE A 51 13.84 -10.89 0.49
N ALA A 52 12.81 -11.43 -0.16
CA ALA A 52 12.90 -12.70 -0.88
C ALA A 52 13.92 -12.64 -2.03
N ALA A 53 13.91 -11.55 -2.82
CA ALA A 53 14.86 -11.36 -3.92
C ALA A 53 16.31 -11.24 -3.43
N VAL A 54 16.55 -10.48 -2.35
CA VAL A 54 17.88 -10.33 -1.76
C VAL A 54 18.37 -11.65 -1.17
N THR A 55 17.49 -12.40 -0.51
CA THR A 55 17.83 -13.71 0.06
C THR A 55 18.18 -14.71 -1.03
N ALA A 56 17.40 -14.77 -2.12
CA ALA A 56 17.69 -15.63 -3.26
C ALA A 56 19.05 -15.30 -3.89
N LEU A 57 19.37 -14.01 -4.03
CA LEU A 57 20.67 -13.55 -4.53
C LEU A 57 21.82 -13.93 -3.59
N ALA A 58 21.63 -13.81 -2.27
CA ALA A 58 22.64 -14.21 -1.30
C ALA A 58 22.92 -15.72 -1.37
N VAL A 59 21.88 -16.54 -1.53
CA VAL A 59 22.02 -18.00 -1.68
C VAL A 59 22.76 -18.37 -2.96
N THR A 60 22.47 -17.72 -4.09
CA THR A 60 23.16 -18.01 -5.35
C THR A 60 24.64 -17.61 -5.31
N ILE A 61 24.97 -16.48 -4.69
CA ILE A 61 26.37 -16.07 -4.48
C ILE A 61 27.10 -17.06 -3.58
N ALA A 62 26.48 -17.49 -2.48
CA ALA A 62 27.08 -18.47 -1.58
C ALA A 62 27.30 -19.83 -2.27
N ALA A 63 26.33 -20.31 -3.05
CA ALA A 63 26.46 -21.54 -3.82
C ALA A 63 27.58 -21.46 -4.87
N ALA A 64 27.71 -20.32 -5.55
CA ALA A 64 28.81 -20.10 -6.50
C ALA A 64 30.17 -20.09 -5.81
N ALA A 65 30.28 -19.48 -4.62
CA ALA A 65 31.52 -19.46 -3.85
C ALA A 65 31.95 -20.87 -3.41
N VAL A 66 31.01 -21.72 -2.97
CA VAL A 66 31.28 -23.12 -2.63
C VAL A 66 31.77 -23.90 -3.85
N ALA A 67 31.09 -23.77 -4.99
CA ALA A 67 31.48 -24.46 -6.22
C ALA A 67 32.91 -24.08 -6.67
N ILE A 68 33.31 -22.82 -6.53
CA ILE A 68 34.68 -22.38 -6.84
C ILE A 68 35.68 -23.02 -5.87
N ALA A 69 35.36 -23.07 -4.57
CA ALA A 69 36.23 -23.65 -3.56
C ALA A 69 36.46 -25.16 -3.74
N GLU A 70 35.48 -25.90 -4.26
CA GLU A 70 35.61 -27.34 -4.55
C GLU A 70 36.42 -27.64 -5.82
N THR A 71 36.64 -26.64 -6.69
CA THR A 71 37.40 -26.79 -7.95
C THR A 71 38.86 -26.36 -7.88
N LEU A 72 39.31 -25.82 -6.74
CA LEU A 72 40.71 -25.43 -6.45
C LEU A 72 41.42 -26.51 -5.64
#